data_AF-A0A3L7TF92-F1
#
_entry.id   AF-A0A3L7TF92-F1
#
_cell.length_a   1.000
_cell.length_b   1.000
_cell.length_c   1.000
_cell.angle_alpha   90.00
_cell.angle_beta   90.00
_cell.angle_gamma   90.00
#
_symmetry.space_group_name_H-M   'P 1'
#
loop_
_entity.id
_entity.type
_entity.pdbx_description
1 polymer ?
#
loop_
_entity_poly.entity_id
_entity_poly.type
_entity_poly.pdbx_seq_one_letter_code
_entity_poly.pdbx_strand_id
1 'polypeptide(L)'
;MESSHVASARRTCAQCARVTHWPLNEWSRIVTRFHRACLVCAGGACGGLARVVLAQCLPLLANDPALAAPALLVVNISGSLFAGCLVGLLRRTRSEATMLKVDAFMLVGFCGGFTSYSACVVSLETAVAKHEILTGALALSTFVLAPFAAALGMHLMVRYPDEPVPTQRSRMRTHS
;
A
#
# COMPACT_ATOMS: atom_id res chain seq x y z
N MET A 1 15.54 -64.80 3.29
CA MET A 1 15.88 -63.72 4.26
C MET A 1 16.69 -62.58 3.65
N GLU A 2 17.37 -62.77 2.52
CA GLU A 2 18.23 -61.72 1.89
C GLU A 2 17.47 -60.57 1.20
N SER A 3 16.22 -60.79 0.78
CA SER A 3 15.43 -59.82 0.02
C SER A 3 14.89 -58.64 0.86
N SER A 4 14.74 -58.81 2.17
CA SER A 4 14.22 -57.77 3.06
C SER A 4 15.28 -56.71 3.40
N HIS A 5 16.55 -57.07 3.46
CA HIS A 5 17.65 -56.14 3.74
C HIS A 5 17.94 -55.20 2.58
N VAL A 6 17.89 -55.70 1.34
CA VAL A 6 18.08 -54.87 0.12
C VAL A 6 16.93 -53.87 -0.06
N ALA A 7 15.69 -54.27 0.28
CA ALA A 7 14.52 -53.39 0.23
C ALA A 7 14.51 -52.32 1.34
N SER A 8 15.16 -52.58 2.48
CA SER A 8 15.37 -51.59 3.54
C SER A 8 16.37 -50.52 3.09
N ALA A 9 17.54 -50.94 2.60
CA ALA A 9 18.60 -50.03 2.15
C ALA A 9 18.18 -49.08 1.01
N ARG A 10 17.37 -49.57 0.05
CA ARG A 10 16.82 -48.74 -1.02
C ARG A 10 15.84 -47.67 -0.51
N ARG A 11 15.07 -47.96 0.55
CA ARG A 11 14.15 -47.00 1.16
C ARG A 11 14.89 -45.89 1.89
N THR A 12 15.96 -46.20 2.61
CA THR A 12 16.77 -45.19 3.32
C THR A 12 17.51 -44.26 2.35
N CYS A 13 18.00 -44.75 1.22
CA CYS A 13 18.65 -43.92 0.20
C CYS A 13 17.67 -42.94 -0.47
N ALA A 14 16.44 -43.40 -0.78
CA ALA A 14 15.36 -42.55 -1.30
C ALA A 14 14.81 -41.55 -0.26
N GLN A 15 14.98 -41.84 1.03
CA GLN A 15 14.65 -40.91 2.13
C GLN A 15 15.70 -39.80 2.24
N CYS A 16 17.00 -40.13 2.17
CA CYS A 16 18.08 -39.13 2.21
C CYS A 16 18.07 -38.18 1.01
N ALA A 17 17.78 -38.68 -0.20
CA ALA A 17 17.61 -37.84 -1.39
C ALA A 17 16.43 -36.85 -1.27
N ARG A 18 15.44 -37.15 -0.43
CA ARG A 18 14.32 -36.26 -0.10
C ARG A 18 14.66 -35.22 0.97
N VAL A 19 15.75 -35.36 1.71
CA VAL A 19 16.15 -34.39 2.74
C VAL A 19 17.16 -33.37 2.20
N THR A 20 17.86 -33.69 1.12
CA THR A 20 18.87 -32.78 0.50
C THR A 20 18.32 -31.83 -0.55
N HIS A 21 17.05 -31.96 -0.98
CA HIS A 21 16.40 -30.94 -1.79
C HIS A 21 15.76 -29.90 -0.87
N TRP A 22 16.57 -29.05 -0.25
CA TRP A 22 16.06 -27.82 0.33
C TRP A 22 15.30 -27.06 -0.77
N PRO A 23 14.00 -26.79 -0.64
CA PRO A 23 13.23 -26.20 -1.72
C PRO A 23 13.73 -24.78 -1.94
N LEU A 24 14.36 -24.51 -3.10
CA LEU A 24 14.70 -23.16 -3.59
C LEU A 24 13.52 -22.17 -3.49
N ASN A 25 12.31 -22.72 -3.42
CA ASN A 25 11.00 -22.12 -3.23
C ASN A 25 10.86 -21.39 -1.87
N GLU A 26 11.62 -21.75 -0.83
CA GLU A 26 11.57 -21.07 0.48
C GLU A 26 12.41 -19.80 0.53
N TRP A 27 13.61 -19.84 -0.05
CA TRP A 27 14.50 -18.68 -0.15
C TRP A 27 13.87 -17.56 -1.00
N SER A 28 13.27 -17.91 -2.14
CA SER A 28 12.54 -16.96 -2.98
C SER A 28 11.37 -16.29 -2.24
N ARG A 29 10.64 -17.03 -1.40
CA ARG A 29 9.55 -16.49 -0.58
C ARG A 29 10.07 -15.51 0.48
N ILE A 30 11.19 -15.80 1.14
CA ILE A 30 11.81 -14.92 2.13
C ILE A 30 12.29 -13.61 1.49
N VAL A 31 13.02 -13.71 0.37
CA VAL A 31 13.54 -12.53 -0.35
C VAL A 31 12.40 -11.66 -0.87
N THR A 32 11.33 -12.25 -1.40
CA THR A 32 10.17 -11.50 -1.91
C THR A 32 9.43 -10.77 -0.78
N ARG A 33 9.31 -11.38 0.41
CA ARG A 33 8.72 -10.75 1.59
C ARG A 33 9.57 -9.58 2.09
N PHE A 34 10.89 -9.76 2.15
CA PHE A 34 11.80 -8.71 2.56
C PHE A 34 11.76 -7.52 1.60
N HIS A 35 11.78 -7.79 0.30
CA HIS A 35 11.64 -6.75 -0.72
C HIS A 35 10.34 -5.95 -0.55
N ARG A 36 9.21 -6.63 -0.34
CA ARG A 36 7.92 -5.98 -0.07
C ARG A 36 7.97 -5.12 1.18
N ALA A 37 8.57 -5.62 2.26
CA ALA A 37 8.73 -4.85 3.51
C ALA A 37 9.55 -3.57 3.30
N CYS A 38 10.69 -3.66 2.58
CA CYS A 38 11.49 -2.48 2.26
C CYS A 38 10.71 -1.43 1.46
N LEU A 39 9.89 -1.87 0.50
CA LEU A 39 9.02 -0.97 -0.25
C LEU A 39 7.97 -0.30 0.64
N VAL A 40 7.33 -1.06 1.54
CA VAL A 40 6.38 -0.49 2.52
C VAL A 40 7.08 0.53 3.42
N CYS A 41 8.26 0.21 3.94
CA CYS A 41 9.04 1.11 4.79
C CYS A 41 9.43 2.40 4.05
N ALA A 42 9.94 2.28 2.83
CA ALA A 42 10.33 3.44 2.03
C ALA A 42 9.12 4.32 1.68
N GLY A 43 8.01 3.71 1.25
CA GLY A 43 6.78 4.44 0.97
C GLY A 43 6.22 5.11 2.23
N GLY A 44 6.18 4.38 3.34
CA GLY A 44 5.70 4.88 4.64
C GLY A 44 6.53 6.04 5.18
N ALA A 45 7.85 5.99 5.02
CA ALA A 45 8.72 7.12 5.36
C ALA A 45 8.40 8.34 4.50
N CYS A 46 8.28 8.19 3.18
CA CYS A 46 7.91 9.29 2.28
C CYS A 46 6.53 9.88 2.61
N GLY A 47 5.53 9.03 2.84
CA GLY A 47 4.18 9.46 3.19
C GLY A 47 4.13 10.16 4.55
N GLY A 48 4.82 9.59 5.55
CA GLY A 48 4.95 10.18 6.88
C GLY A 48 5.61 11.55 6.84
N LEU A 49 6.70 11.71 6.07
CA LEU A 49 7.36 12.99 5.87
C LEU A 49 6.44 14.02 5.21
N ALA A 50 5.72 13.63 4.14
CA ALA A 50 4.76 14.50 3.48
C ALA A 50 3.65 14.97 4.45
N ARG A 51 3.16 14.06 5.30
CA ARG A 51 2.19 14.42 6.35
C ARG A 51 2.78 15.37 7.38
N VAL A 52 4.01 15.14 7.85
CA VAL A 52 4.65 16.03 8.82
C VAL A 52 4.74 17.44 8.25
N VAL A 53 5.18 17.58 7.00
CA VAL A 53 5.26 18.91 6.35
C VAL A 53 3.88 19.57 6.26
N LEU A 54 2.86 18.84 5.80
CA LEU A 54 1.52 19.43 5.56
C LEU A 54 0.68 19.61 6.82
N ALA A 55 0.59 18.60 7.67
CA ALA A 55 -0.29 18.60 8.84
C ALA A 55 0.37 19.14 10.12
N GLN A 56 1.70 19.17 10.20
CA GLN A 56 2.42 19.63 11.40
C GLN A 56 3.23 20.90 11.14
N CYS A 57 4.05 20.93 10.09
CA CYS A 57 4.91 22.09 9.84
C CYS A 57 4.14 23.27 9.26
N LEU A 58 3.14 23.06 8.39
CA LEU A 58 2.42 24.15 7.74
C LEU A 58 1.69 25.09 8.73
N PRO A 59 0.93 24.58 9.74
CA PRO A 59 0.33 25.43 10.78
C PRO A 59 1.37 26.22 11.57
N LEU A 60 2.53 25.62 11.85
CA LEU A 60 3.63 26.28 12.56
C LEU A 60 4.25 27.40 11.71
N LEU A 61 4.49 27.15 10.42
CA LEU A 61 5.02 28.15 9.49
C LEU A 61 4.04 29.31 9.28
N ALA A 62 2.74 29.04 9.30
CA ALA A 62 1.69 30.05 9.22
C ALA A 62 1.45 30.80 10.55
N ASN A 63 2.08 30.37 11.65
CA ASN A 63 1.82 30.84 13.02
C ASN A 63 0.34 30.78 13.41
N ASP A 64 -0.41 29.81 12.89
CA ASP A 64 -1.83 29.62 13.17
C ASP A 64 -2.11 28.17 13.60
N PRO A 65 -2.15 27.92 14.92
CA PRO A 65 -2.45 26.60 15.47
C PRO A 65 -3.85 26.08 15.10
N ALA A 66 -4.80 26.97 14.76
CA ALA A 66 -6.15 26.56 14.39
C ALA A 66 -6.16 25.79 13.06
N LEU A 67 -5.10 25.90 12.24
CA LEU A 67 -4.96 25.16 10.99
C LEU A 67 -4.56 23.70 11.18
N ALA A 68 -4.17 23.25 12.38
CA ALA A 68 -3.72 21.88 12.61
C ALA A 68 -4.81 20.84 12.30
N ALA A 69 -6.03 21.03 12.80
CA ALA A 69 -7.14 20.11 12.55
C ALA A 69 -7.63 20.12 11.09
N PRO A 70 -7.84 21.28 10.43
CA PRO A 70 -8.11 21.34 9.00
C PRO A 70 -7.02 20.69 8.14
N ALA A 71 -5.73 20.94 8.43
CA ALA A 71 -4.63 20.36 7.67
C ALA A 71 -4.59 18.83 7.80
N LEU A 72 -4.82 18.29 9.00
CA LEU A 72 -4.93 16.85 9.20
C LEU A 72 -6.12 16.24 8.44
N LEU A 73 -7.27 16.92 8.44
CA LEU A 73 -8.44 16.48 7.69
C LEU A 73 -8.14 16.43 6.18
N VAL A 74 -7.50 17.46 5.64
CA VAL A 74 -7.09 17.52 4.22
C VAL A 74 -6.15 16.37 3.89
N VAL A 75 -5.16 16.09 4.73
CA VAL A 75 -4.23 14.98 4.53
C VAL A 75 -4.96 13.63 4.51
N ASN A 76 -5.86 13.39 5.45
CA ASN A 76 -6.62 12.13 5.49
C ASN A 76 -7.54 11.97 4.28
N ILE A 77 -8.30 13.01 3.90
CA ILE A 77 -9.22 12.96 2.76
C ILE A 77 -8.44 12.81 1.45
N SER A 78 -7.41 13.61 1.21
CA SER A 78 -6.61 13.54 -0.01
C SER A 78 -5.86 12.22 -0.13
N GLY A 79 -5.31 11.72 0.99
CA GLY A 79 -4.66 10.42 1.04
C GLY A 79 -5.61 9.26 0.76
N SER A 80 -6.82 9.29 1.32
CA SER A 80 -7.84 8.29 1.05
C SER A 80 -8.39 8.37 -0.39
N LEU A 81 -8.59 9.56 -0.94
CA LEU A 81 -8.93 9.74 -2.35
C LEU A 81 -7.86 9.12 -3.27
N PHE A 82 -6.59 9.45 -3.00
CA PHE A 82 -5.46 8.92 -3.76
C PHE A 82 -5.35 7.40 -3.63
N ALA A 83 -5.52 6.85 -2.43
CA ALA A 83 -5.58 5.40 -2.20
C ALA A 83 -6.72 4.74 -2.99
N GLY A 84 -7.91 5.35 -3.00
CA GLY A 84 -9.04 4.89 -3.82
C GLY A 84 -8.71 4.84 -5.31
N CYS A 85 -8.11 5.91 -5.84
CA CYS A 85 -7.63 5.95 -7.22
C CYS A 85 -6.62 4.84 -7.53
N LEU A 86 -5.63 4.65 -6.64
CA LEU A 86 -4.64 3.58 -6.78
C LEU A 86 -5.29 2.20 -6.82
N VAL A 87 -6.23 1.92 -5.92
CA VAL A 87 -6.96 0.64 -5.93
C VAL A 87 -7.73 0.45 -7.24
N GLY A 88 -8.42 1.49 -7.72
CA GLY A 88 -9.11 1.44 -9.01
C GLY A 88 -8.17 1.15 -10.19
N LEU A 89 -6.99 1.77 -10.21
CA LEU A 89 -5.96 1.55 -11.23
C LEU A 89 -5.32 0.15 -11.13
N LEU A 90 -5.04 -0.32 -9.92
CA LEU A 90 -4.44 -1.64 -9.68
C LEU A 90 -5.36 -2.76 -10.15
N ARG A 91 -6.68 -2.61 -10.00
CA ARG A 91 -7.67 -3.57 -10.51
C ARG A 91 -7.65 -3.75 -12.03
N ARG A 92 -7.10 -2.79 -12.77
CA ARG A 92 -6.94 -2.84 -14.23
C ARG A 92 -5.56 -3.36 -14.68
N THR A 93 -4.60 -3.36 -13.77
CA THR A 93 -3.21 -3.72 -14.07
C THR A 93 -3.12 -5.23 -14.30
N ARG A 94 -2.75 -5.65 -15.53
CA ARG A 94 -2.58 -7.07 -15.85
C ARG A 94 -1.28 -7.70 -15.32
N SER A 95 -0.27 -6.87 -14.99
CA SER A 95 1.01 -7.34 -14.45
C SER A 95 0.93 -7.49 -12.93
N GLU A 96 0.83 -8.72 -12.45
CA GLU A 96 0.80 -9.04 -11.01
C GLU A 96 2.04 -8.51 -10.27
N ALA A 97 3.22 -8.66 -10.87
CA ALA A 97 4.47 -8.18 -10.28
C ALA A 97 4.51 -6.65 -10.11
N THR A 98 3.95 -5.90 -11.06
CA THR A 98 3.85 -4.43 -10.97
C THR A 98 2.82 -4.03 -9.92
N MET A 99 1.67 -4.71 -9.92
CA MET A 99 0.60 -4.48 -8.96
C MET A 99 1.10 -4.65 -7.52
N LEU A 100 1.82 -5.74 -7.21
CA LEU A 100 2.33 -6.02 -5.87
C LEU A 100 3.36 -4.99 -5.37
N LYS A 101 4.18 -4.44 -6.27
CA LYS A 101 5.18 -3.42 -5.93
C LYS A 101 4.52 -2.06 -5.66
N VAL A 102 3.59 -1.65 -6.52
CA VAL A 102 2.84 -0.39 -6.36
C VAL A 102 1.95 -0.46 -5.13
N ASP A 103 1.25 -1.58 -4.90
CA ASP A 103 0.49 -1.83 -3.68
C ASP A 103 1.36 -1.65 -2.42
N ALA A 104 2.53 -2.29 -2.38
CA ALA A 104 3.43 -2.20 -1.24
C ALA A 104 3.96 -0.77 -1.00
N PHE A 105 4.50 -0.12 -2.03
CA PHE A 105 5.14 1.19 -1.91
C PHE A 105 4.13 2.34 -1.78
N MET A 106 3.17 2.42 -2.70
CA MET A 106 2.23 3.55 -2.78
C MET A 106 1.03 3.37 -1.86
N LEU A 107 0.35 2.22 -1.91
CA LEU A 107 -0.91 2.05 -1.20
C LEU A 107 -0.69 1.78 0.29
N VAL A 108 0.05 0.72 0.62
CA VAL A 108 0.31 0.32 2.01
C VAL A 108 1.34 1.25 2.65
N GLY A 109 2.45 1.51 1.96
CA GLY A 109 3.50 2.41 2.43
C GLY A 109 3.06 3.87 2.46
N PHE A 110 3.07 4.53 1.30
CA PHE A 110 2.88 5.98 1.19
C PHE A 110 1.52 6.44 1.74
N CYS A 111 0.39 5.92 1.26
CA CYS A 111 -0.91 6.34 1.76
C CYS A 111 -1.09 6.00 3.25
N GLY A 112 -0.56 4.87 3.70
CA GLY A 112 -0.58 4.47 5.12
C GLY A 112 0.23 5.39 6.04
N GLY A 113 1.40 5.87 5.60
CA GLY A 113 2.19 6.85 6.35
C GLY A 113 1.65 8.28 6.24
N PHE A 114 1.06 8.60 5.08
CA PHE A 114 0.50 9.91 4.76
C PHE A 114 -0.79 10.18 5.53
N THR A 115 -1.70 9.21 5.61
CA THR A 115 -2.89 9.31 6.46
C THR A 115 -2.56 8.94 7.91
N SER A 116 -3.32 9.45 8.89
CA SER A 116 -3.04 9.15 10.30
C SER A 116 -4.29 9.17 11.17
N TYR A 117 -4.62 7.98 11.68
CA TYR A 117 -5.63 7.82 12.73
C TYR A 117 -5.15 8.31 14.10
N SER A 118 -3.88 8.04 14.44
CA SER A 118 -3.32 8.44 15.74
C SER A 118 -3.33 9.96 15.92
N ALA A 119 -3.06 10.73 14.86
CA ALA A 119 -3.19 12.18 14.90
C ALA A 119 -4.64 12.65 15.08
N CYS A 120 -5.64 11.92 14.55
CA CYS A 120 -7.05 12.22 14.80
C CYS A 120 -7.42 12.02 16.27
N VAL A 121 -6.90 10.95 16.91
CA VAL A 121 -7.10 10.72 18.35
C VAL A 121 -6.56 11.87 19.19
N VAL A 122 -5.34 12.33 18.88
CA VAL A 122 -4.75 13.51 19.55
C VAL A 122 -5.59 14.76 19.33
N SER A 123 -6.09 14.97 18.10
CA SER A 123 -6.95 16.12 17.79
C SER A 123 -8.27 16.08 18.57
N LEU A 124 -8.86 14.88 18.78
CA LEU A 124 -10.05 14.69 19.60
C LEU A 124 -9.77 14.95 21.09
N GLU A 125 -8.65 14.44 21.60
CA GLU A 125 -8.23 14.69 22.98
C GLU A 125 -8.05 16.20 23.22
N THR A 126 -7.39 16.90 22.30
CA THR A 126 -7.20 18.35 22.36
C THR A 126 -8.54 19.10 22.33
N ALA A 127 -9.48 18.67 21.48
CA ALA A 127 -10.81 19.26 21.40
C ALA A 127 -11.58 19.14 22.72
N VAL A 128 -11.48 17.98 23.39
CA VAL A 128 -12.10 17.76 24.71
C VAL A 128 -11.40 18.60 25.78
N ALA A 129 -10.07 18.59 25.82
CA ALA A 129 -9.29 19.31 26.82
C ALA A 129 -9.48 20.83 26.75
N LYS A 130 -9.67 21.39 25.55
CA LYS A 130 -9.84 22.83 25.31
C LYS A 130 -11.30 23.27 25.12
N HIS A 131 -12.26 22.34 25.18
CA HIS A 131 -13.67 22.59 24.85
C HIS A 131 -13.90 23.18 23.44
N GLU A 132 -13.04 22.83 22.47
CA GLU A 132 -13.11 23.33 21.10
C GLU A 132 -13.95 22.38 20.21
N ILE A 133 -15.24 22.71 20.05
CA ILE A 133 -16.19 21.88 19.29
C ILE A 133 -15.74 21.68 17.83
N LEU A 134 -15.22 22.74 17.18
CA LEU A 134 -14.82 22.68 15.78
C LEU A 134 -13.68 21.68 15.54
N THR A 135 -12.65 21.69 16.40
CA THR A 135 -11.51 20.78 16.34
C THR A 135 -11.98 19.31 16.42
N GLY A 136 -12.91 19.03 17.33
CA GLY A 136 -13.50 17.70 17.48
C GLY A 136 -14.35 17.29 16.28
N ALA A 137 -15.18 18.21 15.75
CA ALA A 137 -16.02 17.97 14.59
C ALA A 137 -15.18 17.65 13.33
N LEU A 138 -14.09 18.39 13.10
CA LEU A 138 -13.18 18.13 11.98
C LEU A 138 -12.50 16.76 12.12
N ALA A 139 -12.02 16.40 13.31
CA ALA A 139 -11.42 15.09 13.53
C ALA A 139 -12.41 13.94 13.30
N LEU A 140 -13.65 14.05 13.81
CA LEU A 140 -14.72 13.06 13.59
C LEU A 140 -15.15 12.97 12.13
N SER A 141 -15.16 14.10 11.40
CA SER A 141 -15.55 14.11 9.99
C SER A 141 -14.68 13.20 9.11
N THR A 142 -13.42 12.95 9.51
CA THR A 142 -12.50 12.02 8.82
C THR A 142 -13.13 10.63 8.65
N PHE A 143 -13.86 10.12 9.64
CA PHE A 143 -14.45 8.78 9.61
C PHE A 143 -15.55 8.62 8.56
N VAL A 144 -16.15 9.72 8.15
CA VAL A 144 -17.16 9.74 7.08
C VAL A 144 -16.48 10.10 5.78
N LEU A 145 -15.80 11.24 5.73
CA LEU A 145 -15.27 11.80 4.48
C LEU A 145 -14.16 10.97 3.86
N ALA A 146 -13.29 10.34 4.65
CA ALA A 146 -12.18 9.56 4.11
C ALA A 146 -12.65 8.28 3.39
N PRO A 147 -13.55 7.44 3.94
CA PRO A 147 -14.14 6.34 3.18
C PRO A 147 -14.90 6.79 1.92
N PHE A 148 -15.67 7.88 2.00
CA PHE A 148 -16.35 8.43 0.83
C PHE A 148 -15.37 8.89 -0.25
N ALA A 149 -14.28 9.54 0.13
CA ALA A 149 -13.22 9.96 -0.80
C ALA A 149 -12.53 8.75 -1.45
N ALA A 150 -12.23 7.70 -0.68
CA ALA A 150 -11.66 6.46 -1.22
C ALA A 150 -12.62 5.78 -2.23
N ALA A 151 -13.92 5.70 -1.90
CA ALA A 151 -14.92 5.17 -2.80
C ALA A 151 -15.01 6.01 -4.10
N LEU A 152 -15.02 7.33 -3.97
CA LEU A 152 -15.03 8.25 -5.11
C LEU A 152 -13.80 8.04 -6.00
N GLY A 153 -12.60 8.02 -5.43
CA GLY A 153 -11.35 7.79 -6.18
C GLY A 153 -11.36 6.46 -6.94
N MET A 154 -11.85 5.40 -6.30
CA MET A 154 -11.99 4.10 -6.93
C MET A 154 -13.00 4.13 -8.10
N HIS A 155 -14.15 4.78 -7.91
CA HIS A 155 -15.16 4.92 -8.96
C HIS A 155 -14.69 5.72 -10.16
N LEU A 156 -13.94 6.81 -9.93
CA LEU A 156 -13.36 7.63 -10.99
C LEU A 156 -12.42 6.79 -11.87
N MET A 157 -11.56 5.99 -11.24
CA MET A 157 -10.60 5.17 -11.96
C MET A 157 -11.22 3.94 -12.59
N VAL A 158 -12.32 3.39 -12.07
CA VAL A 158 -13.03 2.25 -12.71
C VAL A 158 -13.83 2.69 -13.94
N ARG A 159 -14.19 3.96 -14.08
CA ARG A 159 -14.98 4.47 -15.22
C ARG A 159 -14.17 5.06 -16.37
N TYR A 160 -12.87 5.27 -16.20
CA TYR A 160 -12.04 5.86 -17.25
C TYR A 160 -11.95 4.90 -18.45
N PRO A 161 -12.28 5.30 -19.69
CA PRO A 161 -12.15 4.40 -20.84
C PRO A 161 -10.69 3.98 -21.00
N ASP A 162 -10.43 2.69 -21.25
CA ASP A 162 -9.09 2.27 -21.63
C ASP A 162 -8.79 2.86 -23.02
N GLU A 163 -7.81 3.75 -23.12
CA GLU A 163 -7.25 4.13 -24.42
C GLU A 163 -6.75 2.84 -25.10
N PRO A 164 -7.12 2.60 -26.37
CA PRO A 164 -6.65 1.42 -27.07
C PRO A 164 -5.13 1.48 -27.19
N VAL A 165 -4.44 0.60 -26.46
CA VAL A 165 -2.99 0.41 -26.59
C VAL A 165 -2.68 0.15 -28.07
N PRO A 166 -1.84 0.97 -28.74
CA PRO A 166 -1.47 0.74 -30.12
C PRO A 166 -0.85 -0.65 -30.24
N THR A 167 -1.58 -1.57 -30.86
CA THR A 167 -1.06 -2.92 -31.10
C THR A 167 0.12 -2.78 -32.06
N GLN A 168 1.31 -3.18 -31.64
CA GLN A 168 2.55 -3.22 -32.44
C GLN A 168 2.47 -4.15 -33.69
N ARG A 169 1.27 -4.59 -34.09
CA ARG A 169 1.04 -5.53 -35.22
C ARG A 169 1.32 -4.94 -36.60
N SER A 170 1.60 -3.64 -36.74
CA SER A 170 1.84 -3.03 -38.06
C SER A 170 3.31 -3.00 -38.52
N ARG A 171 4.29 -3.37 -37.68
CA ARG A 171 5.73 -3.28 -38.06
C ARG A 171 6.33 -4.50 -38.75
N MET A 172 5.55 -5.55 -39.08
CA MET A 172 6.06 -6.78 -39.71
C MET A 172 5.53 -7.04 -41.14
N ARG A 173 4.92 -6.05 -41.82
CA ARG A 173 4.34 -6.26 -43.17
C ARG A 173 4.98 -5.43 -44.30
N THR A 174 6.22 -4.96 -44.15
CA THR A 174 6.91 -4.21 -45.22
C THR A 174 8.38 -4.62 -45.35
N HIS A 175 8.64 -5.89 -45.66
CA HIS A 175 9.88 -6.34 -46.30
C HIS A 175 9.53 -7.58 -47.14
N SER A 176 8.93 -7.34 -48.30
CA SER A 176 8.79 -8.27 -49.41
C SER A 176 9.30 -7.59 -50.66
#